data_AF-A0A2N0QLX7-F1
#
_entry.id   AF-A0A2N0QLX7-F1
#
_cell.length_a   1.000
_cell.length_b   1.000
_cell.length_c   1.000
_cell.angle_alpha   90.00
_cell.angle_beta   90.00
_cell.angle_gamma   90.00
#
_symmetry.space_group_name_H-M   'P 1'
#
loop_
_entity.id
_entity.type
_entity.pdbx_description
1 polymer ?
#
loop_
_entity_poly.entity_id
_entity_poly.type
_entity_poly.pdbx_seq_one_letter_code
_entity_poly.pdbx_strand_id
1 'polypeptide(L)'
;MEYWNVYKDSYWRSESARSQKLYKSLKGIVIFLSASIPFFVGFISDFEFWEIVVSAIGVSIAVIEAWLGITKYHEHWIEYRSICETLKHEKYMYLTRTGVYDNENPFKVLVERVESIISKENVNWASLNNIQNAEK
;
A
#
# COMPACT_ATOMS: atom_id res chain seq x y z
N MET A 1 0.68 2.77 -30.22
CA MET A 1 0.26 3.16 -28.85
C MET A 1 0.16 1.99 -27.87
N GLU A 2 0.60 0.77 -28.22
CA GLU A 2 0.57 -0.40 -27.29
C GLU A 2 1.84 -0.56 -26.45
N TYR A 3 3.01 -0.12 -26.94
CA TYR A 3 4.29 -0.33 -26.24
C TYR A 3 4.45 0.46 -24.93
N TRP A 4 3.79 1.61 -24.81
CA TRP A 4 3.84 2.45 -23.61
C TRP A 4 3.06 1.86 -22.42
N ASN A 5 2.04 1.04 -22.68
CA ASN A 5 1.22 0.45 -21.60
C ASN A 5 1.91 -0.72 -20.91
N VAL A 6 2.66 -1.54 -21.65
CA VAL A 6 3.34 -2.73 -21.09
C VAL A 6 4.55 -2.36 -20.24
N TYR A 7 5.32 -1.36 -20.65
CA TYR A 7 6.53 -0.94 -19.93
C TYR A 7 6.21 -0.18 -18.64
N LYS A 8 5.12 0.60 -18.64
CA LYS A 8 4.64 1.30 -17.44
C LYS A 8 4.07 0.29 -16.42
N ASP A 9 3.31 -0.71 -16.88
CA ASP A 9 2.77 -1.74 -15.99
C ASP A 9 3.84 -2.66 -15.36
N SER A 10 4.94 -2.94 -16.07
CA SER A 10 6.00 -3.83 -15.56
C SER A 10 6.94 -3.12 -14.58
N TYR A 11 7.35 -1.88 -14.87
CA TYR A 11 8.22 -1.09 -14.01
C TYR A 11 7.54 -0.70 -12.69
N TRP A 12 6.27 -0.29 -12.75
CA TRP A 12 5.48 0.02 -11.54
C TRP A 12 5.16 -1.23 -10.71
N ARG A 13 4.97 -2.41 -11.34
CA ARG A 13 4.81 -3.68 -10.61
C ARG A 13 6.09 -4.14 -9.92
N SER A 14 7.24 -4.02 -10.57
CA SER A 14 8.51 -4.51 -10.00
C SER A 14 8.95 -3.69 -8.80
N GLU A 15 8.81 -2.36 -8.86
CA GLU A 15 9.22 -1.47 -7.77
C GLU A 15 8.27 -1.63 -6.58
N SER A 16 6.96 -1.74 -6.83
CA SER A 16 5.95 -1.99 -5.78
C SER A 16 6.13 -3.37 -5.12
N ALA A 17 6.48 -4.39 -5.90
CA ALA A 17 6.74 -5.73 -5.36
C ALA A 17 8.02 -5.77 -4.49
N ARG A 18 9.03 -4.97 -4.81
CA ARG A 18 10.25 -4.84 -4.00
C ARG A 18 9.93 -4.20 -2.65
N SER A 19 9.19 -3.10 -2.63
CA SER A 19 8.74 -2.45 -1.39
C SER A 19 7.86 -3.37 -0.54
N GLN A 20 6.97 -4.15 -1.17
CA GLN A 20 6.16 -5.14 -0.47
C GLN A 20 6.99 -6.27 0.13
N LYS A 21 8.00 -6.77 -0.59
CA LYS A 21 8.92 -7.79 -0.07
C LYS A 21 9.77 -7.25 1.08
N LEU A 22 10.26 -6.03 0.97
CA LEU A 22 11.08 -5.37 1.99
C LEU A 22 10.25 -5.11 3.26
N TYR A 23 9.02 -4.64 3.12
CA TYR A 23 8.04 -4.50 4.21
C TYR A 23 7.79 -5.85 4.91
N LYS A 24 7.46 -6.91 4.14
CA LYS A 24 7.23 -8.25 4.69
C LYS A 24 8.46 -8.80 5.40
N SER A 25 9.66 -8.57 4.86
CA SER A 25 10.91 -9.01 5.46
C SER A 25 11.21 -8.28 6.77
N LEU A 26 11.05 -6.96 6.82
CA LEU A 26 11.25 -6.16 8.03
C LEU A 26 10.24 -6.56 9.12
N LYS A 27 8.97 -6.78 8.74
CA LYS A 27 7.95 -7.25 9.68
C LYS A 27 8.28 -8.65 10.23
N GLY A 28 8.83 -9.54 9.40
CA GLY A 28 9.34 -10.83 9.83
C GLY A 28 10.48 -10.73 10.85
N ILE A 29 11.41 -9.79 10.65
CA ILE A 29 12.51 -9.51 11.59
C ILE A 29 11.96 -9.01 12.94
N VAL A 30 10.98 -8.09 12.93
CA VAL A 30 10.35 -7.60 14.17
C VAL A 30 9.70 -8.73 14.95
N ILE A 31 8.95 -9.60 14.28
CA ILE A 31 8.30 -10.76 14.94
C ILE A 31 9.35 -11.68 15.56
N PHE A 32 10.42 -11.98 14.83
CA PHE A 32 11.51 -12.82 15.33
C PHE A 32 12.20 -12.20 16.55
N LEU A 33 12.54 -10.91 16.48
CA LEU A 33 13.15 -10.17 17.60
C LEU A 33 12.23 -10.13 18.82
N SER A 34 10.95 -9.83 18.62
CA SER A 34 9.96 -9.79 19.69
C SER A 34 9.79 -11.16 20.36
N ALA A 35 9.78 -12.24 19.58
CA ALA A 35 9.70 -13.60 20.10
C ALA A 35 10.98 -14.05 20.82
N SER A 36 12.12 -13.42 20.52
CA SER A 36 13.41 -13.70 21.15
C SER A 36 13.58 -13.00 22.51
N ILE A 37 12.83 -11.93 22.79
CA ILE A 37 12.93 -11.19 24.07
C ILE A 37 12.72 -12.11 25.28
N PRO A 38 11.62 -12.91 25.39
CA PRO A 38 11.41 -13.77 26.56
C PRO A 38 12.51 -14.81 26.76
N PHE A 39 13.13 -15.27 25.67
CA PHE A 39 14.26 -16.21 25.74
C PHE A 39 15.47 -15.58 26.41
N PHE A 40 15.82 -14.33 26.06
CA PHE A 40 16.97 -13.64 26.64
C PHE A 40 16.71 -13.07 28.04
N VAL A 41 15.46 -12.70 28.34
CA VAL A 41 15.06 -12.19 29.66
C VAL A 41 15.40 -13.18 30.77
N GLY A 42 15.28 -14.49 30.52
CA GLY A 42 15.63 -15.52 31.50
C GLY A 42 17.10 -15.56 31.91
N PHE A 43 18.01 -15.03 31.09
CA PHE A 43 19.46 -15.04 31.34
C PHE A 43 19.98 -13.74 31.97
N ILE A 44 19.12 -12.73 32.17
CA ILE A 44 19.50 -11.44 32.75
C ILE A 44 20.03 -11.59 34.18
N SER A 45 19.44 -12.50 34.97
CA SER A 45 19.85 -12.75 36.36
C SER A 45 21.28 -13.25 36.50
N ASP A 46 21.82 -13.91 35.46
CA ASP A 46 23.16 -14.50 35.49
C ASP A 46 24.23 -13.54 34.93
N PHE A 47 23.87 -12.68 33.97
CA PHE A 47 24.78 -11.72 33.35
C PHE A 47 24.09 -10.40 32.98
N GLU A 48 24.55 -9.29 33.56
CA GLU A 48 24.06 -7.92 33.30
C GLU A 48 24.17 -7.51 31.81
N PHE A 49 25.08 -8.15 31.06
CA PHE A 49 25.20 -7.98 29.60
C PHE A 49 23.87 -8.25 28.86
N TRP A 50 23.06 -9.20 29.30
CA TRP A 50 21.79 -9.54 28.63
C TRP A 50 20.73 -8.44 28.76
N GLU A 51 20.79 -7.61 29.81
CA GLU A 51 19.90 -6.46 29.97
C GLU A 51 20.10 -5.44 28.84
N ILE A 52 21.37 -5.16 28.49
CA ILE A 52 21.74 -4.27 27.38
C ILE A 52 21.24 -4.85 26.05
N VAL A 53 21.38 -6.16 25.85
CA VAL A 53 20.92 -6.84 24.64
C VAL A 53 19.40 -6.75 24.48
N VAL A 54 18.64 -7.06 25.53
CA VAL A 54 17.16 -6.99 25.50
C VAL A 54 16.68 -5.56 25.26
N SER A 55 17.33 -4.59 25.91
CA SER A 55 17.03 -3.17 25.71
C SER A 55 17.31 -2.72 24.27
N ALA A 56 18.43 -3.14 23.68
CA ALA A 56 18.78 -2.85 22.30
C ALA A 56 17.80 -3.49 21.31
N ILE A 57 17.31 -4.70 21.59
CA ILE A 57 16.27 -5.36 20.78
C ILE A 57 14.98 -4.53 20.80
N GLY A 58 14.55 -4.06 21.97
CA GLY A 58 13.36 -3.23 22.12
C GLY A 58 13.44 -1.92 21.32
N VAL A 59 14.57 -1.20 21.41
CA VAL A 59 14.80 0.02 20.63
C VAL A 59 14.79 -0.27 19.13
N SER A 60 15.43 -1.36 18.71
CA SER A 60 15.47 -1.76 17.30
C SER A 60 14.08 -2.06 16.74
N ILE A 61 13.22 -2.75 17.51
CA ILE A 61 11.83 -2.99 17.14
C ILE A 61 11.07 -1.67 16.97
N ALA A 62 11.20 -0.75 17.93
CA ALA A 62 10.50 0.53 17.88
C ALA A 62 10.89 1.37 16.64
N VAL A 63 12.18 1.41 16.30
CA VAL A 63 12.67 2.11 15.10
C VAL A 63 12.13 1.46 13.81
N ILE A 64 12.14 0.13 13.73
CA ILE A 64 11.63 -0.58 12.55
C ILE A 64 10.11 -0.39 12.42
N GLU A 65 9.35 -0.48 13.51
CA GLU A 65 7.89 -0.24 13.48
C GLU A 65 7.55 1.21 13.12
N ALA A 66 8.29 2.20 13.63
CA ALA A 66 8.11 3.60 13.25
C ALA A 66 8.37 3.80 11.75
N TRP A 67 9.44 3.20 11.22
CA TRP A 67 9.74 3.24 9.80
C TRP A 67 8.65 2.56 8.96
N LEU A 68 8.16 1.39 9.41
CA LEU A 68 7.08 0.66 8.75
C LEU A 68 5.75 1.44 8.78
N GLY A 69 5.48 2.19 9.86
CA GLY A 69 4.30 3.04 10.01
C GLY A 69 4.29 4.25 9.06
N ILE A 70 5.46 4.79 8.73
CA ILE A 70 5.59 5.87 7.72
C ILE A 70 5.29 5.33 6.31
N THR A 71 5.61 4.06 6.06
CA THR A 71 5.29 3.40 4.80
C THR A 71 3.80 3.03 4.70
N LYS A 72 2.89 4.02 4.62
CA LYS A 72 1.47 3.90 4.19
C LYS A 72 1.30 3.43 2.72
N TYR A 73 2.31 2.79 2.15
CA TYR A 73 2.32 2.30 0.77
C TYR A 73 1.27 1.22 0.52
N HIS A 74 0.80 0.52 1.55
CA HIS A 74 -0.13 -0.59 1.36
C HIS A 74 -1.55 -0.13 0.98
N GLU A 75 -2.08 0.91 1.63
CA GLU A 75 -3.41 1.45 1.33
C GLU A 75 -3.44 2.13 -0.03
N HIS A 76 -2.48 3.03 -0.29
CA HIS A 76 -2.42 3.75 -1.57
C HIS A 76 -2.21 2.83 -2.77
N TRP A 77 -1.42 1.76 -2.63
CA TRP A 77 -1.17 0.84 -3.75
C TRP A 77 -2.38 -0.04 -4.08
N ILE A 78 -3.10 -0.53 -3.07
CA ILE A 78 -4.30 -1.34 -3.27
C ILE A 78 -5.41 -0.50 -3.89
N GLU A 79 -5.60 0.72 -3.39
CA GLU A 79 -6.61 1.65 -3.87
C GLU A 79 -6.35 2.08 -5.32
N TYR A 80 -5.11 2.47 -5.63
CA TYR A 80 -4.70 2.79 -7.01
C TYR A 80 -4.93 1.62 -7.98
N ARG A 81 -4.66 0.38 -7.54
CA ARG A 81 -4.91 -0.81 -8.36
C ARG A 81 -6.41 -1.03 -8.60
N SER A 82 -7.23 -0.87 -7.58
CA SER A 82 -8.68 -0.99 -7.69
C SER A 82 -9.27 0.04 -8.66
N ILE A 83 -8.77 1.28 -8.64
CA ILE A 83 -9.16 2.34 -9.57
C ILE A 83 -8.74 1.96 -11.00
N CYS A 84 -7.51 1.49 -11.20
CA CYS A 84 -7.04 1.00 -12.50
C CYS A 84 -7.88 -0.17 -13.04
N GLU A 85 -8.24 -1.13 -12.20
CA GLU A 85 -9.09 -2.26 -12.59
C GLU A 85 -10.51 -1.79 -12.95
N THR A 86 -11.06 -0.83 -12.20
CA THR A 86 -12.37 -0.20 -12.49
C THR A 86 -12.34 0.55 -13.83
N LEU A 87 -11.33 1.39 -14.08
CA LEU A 87 -11.17 2.10 -15.35
C LEU A 87 -10.98 1.14 -16.53
N LYS A 88 -10.25 0.04 -16.32
CA LYS A 88 -10.08 -1.01 -17.33
C LYS A 88 -11.41 -1.73 -17.63
N HIS A 89 -12.22 -1.98 -16.61
CA HIS A 89 -13.54 -2.55 -16.76
C HIS A 89 -14.47 -1.65 -17.58
N GLU A 90 -14.52 -0.35 -17.26
CA GLU A 90 -15.30 0.65 -18.02
C GLU A 90 -14.85 0.73 -19.49
N LYS A 91 -13.54 0.71 -19.74
CA LYS A 91 -12.99 0.64 -21.11
C LYS A 91 -13.48 -0.61 -21.86
N TYR A 92 -13.47 -1.78 -21.23
CA TYR A 92 -13.92 -3.00 -21.90
C TYR A 92 -15.42 -2.98 -22.17
N MET A 93 -16.24 -2.55 -21.21
CA MET A 93 -17.70 -2.44 -21.42
C MET A 93 -18.04 -1.48 -22.57
N TYR A 94 -17.31 -0.36 -22.67
CA TYR A 94 -17.43 0.56 -23.80
C TYR A 94 -17.06 -0.09 -25.15
N LEU A 95 -15.95 -0.84 -25.18
CA LEU A 95 -15.50 -1.54 -26.39
C LEU A 95 -16.44 -2.67 -26.82
N THR A 96 -17.00 -3.40 -25.86
CA THR A 96 -17.96 -4.48 -26.14
C THR A 96 -19.37 -3.97 -26.38
N ARG A 97 -19.63 -2.66 -26.22
CA ARG A 97 -20.97 -2.04 -26.33
C ARG A 97 -22.00 -2.75 -25.47
N THR A 98 -21.61 -3.11 -24.25
CA THR A 98 -22.48 -3.82 -23.31
C THR A 98 -22.85 -2.94 -22.13
N GLY A 99 -23.98 -3.26 -21.50
CA GLY A 99 -24.49 -2.54 -20.33
C GLY A 99 -24.90 -1.11 -20.69
N VAL A 100 -24.45 -0.13 -19.91
CA VAL A 100 -24.76 1.30 -20.10
C VAL A 100 -24.19 1.91 -21.39
N TYR A 101 -23.36 1.16 -22.12
CA TYR A 101 -22.75 1.58 -23.39
C TYR A 101 -23.50 1.07 -24.62
N ASP A 102 -24.63 0.38 -24.45
CA ASP A 102 -25.57 0.04 -25.51
C ASP A 102 -26.56 1.20 -25.74
N ASN A 103 -26.03 2.38 -26.07
CA ASN A 103 -26.81 3.58 -26.35
C ASN A 103 -26.28 4.34 -27.57
N GLU A 104 -27.01 5.37 -28.00
CA GLU A 104 -26.65 6.18 -29.17
C GLU A 104 -25.35 6.99 -28.97
N ASN A 105 -24.95 7.27 -27.73
CA ASN A 105 -23.80 8.14 -27.43
C ASN A 105 -22.89 7.61 -26.30
N PRO A 106 -22.25 6.45 -26.47
CA PRO A 106 -21.59 5.74 -25.38
C PRO A 106 -20.25 6.36 -25.00
N PHE A 107 -19.68 7.18 -25.88
CA PHE A 107 -18.46 7.92 -25.57
C PHE A 107 -18.72 8.99 -24.51
N LYS A 108 -19.86 9.69 -24.59
CA LYS A 108 -20.25 10.67 -23.57
C LYS A 108 -20.41 10.00 -22.20
N VAL A 109 -21.08 8.85 -22.16
CA VAL A 109 -21.26 8.06 -20.93
C VAL A 109 -19.93 7.60 -20.34
N LEU A 110 -18.97 7.23 -21.21
CA LEU A 110 -17.64 6.81 -20.76
C LEU A 110 -16.91 7.97 -20.07
N VAL A 111 -16.94 9.16 -20.68
CA VAL A 111 -16.30 10.36 -20.11
C VAL A 111 -16.92 10.71 -18.76
N GLU A 112 -18.25 10.77 -18.67
CA GLU A 112 -18.95 11.07 -17.41
C GLU A 112 -18.60 10.08 -16.28
N ARG A 113 -18.52 8.78 -16.60
CA ARG A 113 -18.18 7.75 -15.62
C ARG A 113 -16.71 7.82 -15.21
N VAL A 114 -15.79 8.03 -16.15
CA VAL A 114 -14.36 8.21 -15.86
C VAL A 114 -14.13 9.45 -14.98
N GLU A 115 -14.75 10.58 -15.31
CA GLU A 115 -14.68 11.80 -14.50
C GLU A 115 -15.27 11.59 -13.09
N SER A 116 -16.37 10.84 -12.97
CA SER A 116 -16.93 10.47 -11.68
C SER A 116 -15.97 9.62 -10.84
N ILE A 117 -15.29 8.65 -11.45
CA ILE A 117 -14.30 7.80 -10.78
C ILE A 117 -13.11 8.64 -10.29
N ILE A 118 -12.57 9.51 -11.14
CA ILE A 118 -11.46 10.41 -10.80
C ILE A 118 -11.88 11.42 -9.71
N SER A 119 -13.08 11.96 -9.80
CA SER A 119 -13.59 12.92 -8.81
C SER A 119 -13.76 12.27 -7.44
N LYS A 120 -14.26 11.02 -7.37
CA LYS A 120 -14.36 10.25 -6.13
C LYS A 120 -12.99 9.99 -5.52
N GLU A 121 -12.01 9.65 -6.34
CA GLU A 121 -10.62 9.49 -5.89
C GLU A 121 -10.11 10.80 -5.29
N ASN A 122 -10.26 11.94 -5.98
CA ASN A 122 -9.77 13.23 -5.49
C ASN A 122 -10.41 13.65 -4.14
N VAL A 123 -11.70 13.39 -3.97
CA VAL A 123 -12.41 13.62 -2.70
C VAL A 123 -11.86 12.71 -1.59
N ASN A 124 -11.53 11.46 -1.91
CA ASN A 124 -10.93 10.53 -0.96
C ASN A 124 -9.51 10.95 -0.53
N TRP A 125 -8.68 11.43 -1.45
CA TRP A 125 -7.37 12.01 -1.09
C TRP A 125 -7.51 13.24 -0.20
N ALA A 126 -8.47 14.11 -0.50
CA ALA A 126 -8.73 15.31 0.31
C ALA A 126 -9.21 14.95 1.73
N SER A 127 -10.06 13.94 1.89
CA SER A 127 -10.54 13.49 3.21
C SER A 127 -9.41 12.86 4.03
N LEU A 128 -8.58 12.01 3.42
CA LEU A 128 -7.42 11.39 4.07
C LEU A 128 -6.41 12.41 4.58
N ASN A 129 -6.11 13.45 3.78
CA ASN A 129 -5.23 14.54 4.19
C ASN A 129 -5.82 15.38 5.34
N ASN A 130 -7.14 15.63 5.34
CA ASN A 130 -7.79 16.37 6.41
C ASN A 130 -7.77 15.61 7.74
N ILE A 131 -7.95 14.29 7.71
CA ILE A 131 -7.88 13.43 8.91
C ILE A 131 -6.44 13.43 9.46
N GLN A 132 -5.42 13.28 8.60
CA GLN A 132 -4.02 13.32 9.02
C GLN A 132 -3.58 14.65 9.64
N ASN A 133 -4.18 15.76 9.21
CA ASN A 133 -3.89 17.08 9.78
C ASN A 133 -4.64 17.34 11.09
N ALA A 134 -5.74 16.63 11.37
CA ALA A 134 -6.50 16.74 12.60
C ALA A 134 -5.92 15.89 13.75
N GLU A 135 -5.10 14.88 13.43
CA GLU A 135 -4.43 13.99 14.39
C GLU A 135 -3.02 14.48 14.80
N LYS A 136 -2.55 15.61 14.25
CA LYS A 136 -1.31 16.30 14.63
C LYS A 136 -1.58 17.47 15.56
#